data_AF-A0A380PAJ5-F1
#
_entry.id   AF-A0A380PAJ5-F1
#
_cell.length_a   1.000
_cell.length_b   1.000
_cell.length_c   1.000
_cell.angle_alpha   90.00
_cell.angle_beta   90.00
_cell.angle_gamma   90.00
#
_symmetry.space_group_name_H-M   'P 1'
#
loop_
_entity.id
_entity.type
_entity.pdbx_description
1 polymer ?
#
loop_
_entity_poly.entity_id
_entity_poly.type
_entity_poly.pdbx_seq_one_letter_code
_entity_poly.pdbx_strand_id
1 'polypeptide(L)'
;MRPGHRIDNRFDTRRADGVPMRPLACERCAAEVLVRKSSRQQTSVQWNARATAACAEREAAGRTGVAFEGCRSLRDTIREAAVAGRIEIVDERSATAAHQEPGHRG
;
A
#
# COMPACT_ATOMS: atom_id res chain seq x y z
N MET A 1 -32.12 27.30 -19.75
CA MET A 1 -30.91 27.44 -18.92
C MET A 1 -30.93 26.33 -17.86
N ARG A 2 -30.09 25.29 -17.96
CA ARG A 2 -30.06 24.17 -17.00
C ARG A 2 -28.82 24.32 -16.09
N PRO A 3 -28.95 24.36 -14.76
CA PRO A 3 -27.83 24.58 -13.86
C PRO A 3 -27.09 23.27 -13.52
N GLY A 4 -25.76 23.34 -13.61
CA GLY A 4 -24.80 22.69 -12.72
C GLY A 4 -24.80 21.17 -12.60
N HIS A 5 -24.09 20.48 -13.50
CA HIS A 5 -23.51 19.17 -13.19
C HIS A 5 -22.37 19.38 -12.17
N ARG A 6 -22.71 19.31 -10.87
CA ARG A 6 -21.74 19.39 -9.78
C ARG A 6 -20.88 18.12 -9.87
N ILE A 7 -19.66 18.24 -10.38
CA ILE A 7 -18.66 17.19 -10.27
C ILE A 7 -18.40 17.01 -8.78
N ASP A 8 -19.06 16.03 -8.18
CA ASP A 8 -18.73 15.55 -6.84
C ASP A 8 -17.36 14.89 -6.99
N ASN A 9 -16.32 15.62 -6.60
CA ASN A 9 -14.99 15.06 -6.34
C ASN A 9 -15.09 14.21 -5.08
N ARG A 10 -15.83 13.11 -5.20
CA ARG A 10 -15.82 11.92 -4.36
C ARG A 10 -14.36 11.55 -4.18
N PHE A 11 -13.77 11.97 -3.07
CA PHE A 11 -12.47 11.49 -2.65
C PHE A 11 -12.55 9.95 -2.65
N ASP A 12 -11.98 9.34 -3.68
CA ASP A 12 -12.08 7.92 -3.98
C ASP A 12 -11.23 7.14 -2.98
N THR A 13 -11.80 6.91 -1.80
CA THR A 13 -11.27 5.99 -0.78
C THR A 13 -11.75 4.56 -1.00
N ARG A 14 -12.51 4.29 -2.06
CA ARG A 14 -13.03 2.95 -2.38
C ARG A 14 -12.02 2.16 -3.21
N ARG A 15 -10.86 1.87 -2.63
CA ARG A 15 -10.17 0.65 -3.04
C ARG A 15 -11.04 -0.53 -2.61
N ALA A 16 -11.57 -1.24 -3.61
CA ALA A 16 -12.61 -2.27 -3.48
C ALA A 16 -12.24 -3.47 -2.57
N ASP A 17 -10.98 -3.56 -2.15
CA ASP A 17 -10.47 -4.69 -1.39
C ASP A 17 -10.73 -4.60 0.13
N GLY A 18 -11.08 -3.42 0.67
CA GLY A 18 -11.32 -3.22 2.11
C GLY A 18 -10.09 -3.35 3.03
N VAL A 19 -8.90 -3.55 2.46
CA VAL A 19 -7.69 -3.85 3.22
C VAL A 19 -6.95 -2.58 3.63
N PRO A 20 -6.74 -2.35 4.94
CA PRO A 20 -6.08 -1.16 5.42
C PRO A 20 -4.59 -1.16 5.06
N MET A 21 -4.05 0.02 4.75
CA MET A 21 -2.60 0.19 4.66
C MET A 21 -2.00 0.12 6.06
N ARG A 22 -0.90 -0.61 6.23
CA ARG A 22 -0.25 -0.80 7.53
C ARG A 22 0.99 0.10 7.63
N PRO A 23 1.18 0.82 8.75
CA PRO A 23 2.40 1.58 8.97
C PRO A 23 3.59 0.63 9.11
N LEU A 24 4.68 0.95 8.44
CA LEU A 24 5.94 0.21 8.49
C LEU A 24 7.10 1.22 8.53
N ALA A 25 7.95 1.08 9.54
CA ALA A 25 9.19 1.83 9.63
C ALA A 25 10.33 1.02 8.99
N CYS A 26 11.10 1.64 8.09
CA CYS A 26 12.32 1.02 7.59
C CYS A 26 13.35 0.88 8.72
N GLU A 27 13.96 -0.30 8.86
CA GLU A 27 14.98 -0.57 9.88
C GLU A 27 16.26 0.27 9.73
N ARG A 28 16.55 0.77 8.52
CA ARG A 28 17.79 1.51 8.23
C ARG A 28 17.63 3.02 8.31
N CYS A 29 16.61 3.57 7.64
CA CYS A 29 16.40 5.01 7.57
C CYS A 29 15.28 5.52 8.48
N ALA A 30 14.61 4.63 9.23
CA ALA A 30 13.47 4.97 10.09
C ALA A 30 12.32 5.70 9.38
N ALA A 31 12.26 5.62 8.05
CA ALA A 31 11.15 6.19 7.27
C ALA A 31 9.88 5.41 7.56
N GLU A 32 8.87 6.09 8.10
CA GLU A 32 7.56 5.51 8.42
C GLU A 32 6.61 5.68 7.24
N VAL A 33 6.38 4.61 6.49
CA VAL A 33 5.52 4.58 5.30
C VAL A 33 4.28 3.74 5.56
N LEU A 34 3.22 4.01 4.80
CA LEU A 34 2.03 3.16 4.79
C LEU A 34 2.15 2.15 3.64
N VAL A 35 2.12 0.86 3.96
CA VAL A 35 2.33 -0.21 3.00
C VAL A 35 1.07 -1.06 2.88
N ARG A 36 0.73 -1.39 1.64
CA ARG A 36 -0.31 -2.36 1.32
C ARG A 36 0.19 -3.30 0.24
N LYS A 37 -0.07 -4.59 0.42
CA LYS A 37 0.33 -5.61 -0.54
C LYS A 37 -0.92 -6.19 -1.19
N SER A 38 -1.14 -5.90 -2.46
CA SER A 38 -2.28 -6.46 -3.20
C SER A 38 -1.99 -7.90 -3.62
N SER A 39 -0.77 -8.17 -4.06
CA SER A 39 -0.27 -9.52 -4.35
C SER A 39 1.21 -9.61 -3.95
N ARG A 40 1.82 -10.80 -3.99
CA ARG A 40 3.24 -10.96 -3.66
C ARG A 40 4.17 -10.03 -4.46
N GLN A 41 3.79 -9.72 -5.70
CA GLN A 41 4.54 -8.85 -6.60
C GLN A 41 4.05 -7.40 -6.55
N GLN A 42 2.74 -7.16 -6.35
CA GLN A 42 2.18 -5.80 -6.34
C GLN A 42 2.12 -5.21 -4.93
N THR A 43 2.96 -4.20 -4.70
CA THR A 43 3.04 -3.45 -3.44
C THR A 43 2.71 -1.99 -3.68
N SER A 44 1.73 -1.45 -2.96
CA SER A 44 1.45 -0.02 -2.89
C SER A 44 2.11 0.55 -1.65
N VAL A 45 2.97 1.55 -1.82
CA VAL A 45 3.63 2.26 -0.72
C VAL A 45 3.22 3.73 -0.79
N GLN A 46 2.61 4.23 0.28
CA GLN A 46 2.29 5.62 0.43
C GLN A 46 3.31 6.30 1.35
N TRP A 47 3.90 7.35 0.82
CA TRP A 47 4.94 8.14 1.49
C TRP A 47 4.33 9.42 2.05
N ASN A 48 4.73 9.79 3.26
CA ASN A 48 4.42 11.09 3.86
C ASN A 48 5.70 11.97 3.85
N ALA A 49 5.54 13.28 4.10
CA ALA A 49 6.65 14.22 4.07
C ALA A 49 7.80 13.84 5.03
N ARG A 50 7.47 13.28 6.21
CA ARG A 50 8.46 12.81 7.19
C ARG A 50 9.26 11.62 6.67
N ALA A 51 8.60 10.66 6.04
CA ALA A 51 9.23 9.48 5.45
C ALA A 51 10.12 9.86 4.27
N THR A 52 9.67 10.80 3.43
CA THR A 52 10.48 11.34 2.33
C THR A 52 11.76 11.97 2.90
N ALA A 53 11.64 12.87 3.88
CA ALA A 53 12.79 13.54 4.50
C ALA A 53 13.75 12.58 5.23
N ALA A 54 13.24 11.49 5.81
CA ALA A 54 14.05 10.47 6.48
C ALA A 54 14.86 9.60 5.50
N CYS A 55 14.42 9.47 4.24
CA CYS A 55 15.08 8.65 3.24
C CYS A 55 15.84 9.53 2.23
N ALA A 56 17.15 9.70 2.44
CA ALA A 56 18.01 10.49 1.54
C ALA A 56 17.96 10.02 0.07
N GLU A 57 17.83 8.71 -0.16
CA GLU A 57 17.67 8.14 -1.52
C GLU A 57 16.37 8.61 -2.19
N ARG A 58 15.28 8.73 -1.43
CA ARG A 58 13.99 9.25 -1.94
C ARG A 58 14.07 10.74 -2.22
N GLU A 59 14.66 11.53 -1.32
CA GLU A 59 14.88 12.96 -1.53
C GLU A 59 15.69 13.20 -2.81
N ALA A 60 16.73 12.39 -3.05
CA ALA A 60 17.49 12.44 -4.29
C ALA A 60 16.65 12.05 -5.51
N ALA A 61 15.89 10.95 -5.43
CA ALA A 61 15.06 10.47 -6.53
C ALA A 61 13.93 11.46 -6.90
N GLY A 62 13.31 12.09 -5.91
CA GLY A 62 12.26 13.10 -6.10
C GLY A 62 12.73 14.30 -6.94
N ARG A 63 14.02 14.65 -6.88
CA ARG A 63 14.62 15.69 -7.72
C ARG A 63 14.85 15.27 -9.17
N THR A 64 14.97 13.97 -9.42
CA THR A 64 15.25 13.42 -10.75
C THR A 64 14.00 12.99 -11.52
N GLY A 65 12.84 12.94 -10.85
CA GLY A 65 11.57 12.49 -11.45
C GLY A 65 11.48 10.99 -11.70
N VAL A 66 12.45 10.19 -11.25
CA VAL A 66 12.42 8.73 -11.40
C VAL A 66 11.43 8.10 -10.43
N ALA A 67 10.76 7.04 -10.88
CA ALA A 67 9.88 6.25 -10.03
C ALA A 67 10.70 5.60 -8.90
N PHE A 68 10.47 6.04 -7.66
CA PHE A 68 11.13 5.50 -6.48
C PHE A 68 10.13 4.71 -5.63
N GLU A 69 10.28 3.39 -5.65
CA GLU A 69 9.44 2.48 -4.88
C GLU A 69 9.87 2.40 -3.41
N GLY A 70 11.16 2.62 -3.12
CA GLY A 70 11.74 2.52 -1.80
C GLY A 70 13.24 2.22 -1.84
N CYS A 71 13.96 2.58 -0.77
CA CYS A 71 15.34 2.11 -0.61
C CYS A 71 15.36 0.58 -0.49
N ARG A 72 16.51 -0.04 -0.77
CA ARG A 72 16.64 -1.51 -0.71
C ARG A 72 16.21 -2.07 0.65
N SER A 73 16.65 -1.44 1.74
CA SER A 73 16.28 -1.87 3.10
C SER A 73 14.78 -1.83 3.33
N LEU A 74 14.06 -0.80 2.86
CA LEU A 74 12.61 -0.75 2.99
C LEU A 74 11.93 -1.90 2.23
N ARG A 75 12.42 -2.24 1.05
CA ARG A 75 11.86 -3.35 0.25
C ARG A 75 12.05 -4.69 0.96
N ASP A 76 13.20 -4.90 1.60
CA ASP A 76 13.45 -6.06 2.46
C ASP A 76 12.54 -6.06 3.70
N THR A 77 12.45 -4.94 4.44
CA THR A 77 11.56 -4.83 5.58
C THR A 77 10.10 -5.15 5.20
N ILE A 78 9.63 -4.69 4.04
CA ILE A 78 8.27 -5.00 3.53
C ILE A 78 8.13 -6.50 3.22
N ARG A 79 9.13 -7.12 2.60
CA ARG A 79 9.12 -8.55 2.30
C ARG A 79 9.04 -9.36 3.59
N GLU A 80 9.91 -9.07 4.55
CA GLU A 80 9.94 -9.74 5.85
C GLU A 80 8.64 -9.54 6.61
N ALA A 81 8.07 -8.32 6.60
CA ALA A 81 6.80 -8.05 7.24
C ALA A 81 5.63 -8.81 6.58
N ALA A 82 5.67 -9.06 5.27
CA ALA A 82 4.68 -9.88 4.58
C ALA A 82 4.87 -11.38 4.92
N VAL A 83 6.11 -11.88 4.92
CA VAL A 83 6.41 -13.27 5.29
C VAL A 83 6.02 -13.57 6.75
N ALA A 84 6.24 -12.60 7.65
CA ALA A 84 5.86 -12.68 9.05
C ALA A 84 4.36 -12.45 9.30
N GLY A 85 3.55 -12.17 8.26
CA GLY A 85 2.11 -11.91 8.39
C GLY A 85 1.74 -10.57 9.04
N ARG A 86 2.69 -9.64 9.21
CA ARG A 86 2.41 -8.28 9.72
C ARG A 86 1.69 -7.41 8.67
N ILE A 87 1.96 -7.69 7.40
CA ILE A 87 1.28 -7.09 6.25
C ILE A 87 0.53 -8.19 5.52
N GLU A 88 -0.78 -8.10 5.53
CA GLU A 88 -1.64 -9.08 4.86
C GLU A 88 -1.71 -8.83 3.34
N ILE A 89 -1.60 -9.89 2.54
CA ILE A 89 -1.73 -9.77 1.09
C ILE A 89 -3.21 -9.89 0.69
N VAL A 90 -3.70 -9.01 -0.19
CA VAL A 90 -5.13 -9.05 -0.61
C VAL A 90 -5.44 -10.34 -1.35
N ASP A 91 -4.62 -10.69 -2.33
CA ASP A 91 -4.78 -11.88 -3.16
C ASP A 91 -4.83 -13.19 -2.36
N GLU A 92 -3.99 -13.34 -1.33
CA GLU A 92 -4.01 -14.53 -0.47
C GLU A 92 -5.27 -14.58 0.42
N ARG A 93 -5.79 -13.42 0.85
CA ARG A 93 -7.08 -13.37 1.54
C ARG A 93 -8.23 -13.71 0.61
N SER A 94 -8.24 -13.25 -0.63
CA SER A 94 -9.27 -13.65 -1.60
C SER A 94 -9.23 -15.16 -1.85
N ALA A 95 -8.04 -15.77 -1.93
CA ALA A 95 -7.90 -17.22 -2.03
C ALA A 95 -8.37 -17.95 -0.76
N THR A 96 -8.09 -17.40 0.43
CA THR A 96 -8.51 -18.01 1.71
C THR A 96 -10.01 -17.82 1.97
N ALA A 97 -10.55 -16.65 1.67
CA ALA A 97 -11.97 -16.31 1.80
C ALA A 97 -12.82 -17.04 0.76
N ALA A 98 -12.32 -17.22 -0.48
CA ALA A 98 -12.98 -18.07 -1.47
C ALA A 98 -12.94 -19.56 -1.10
N HIS A 99 -12.02 -19.98 -0.23
CA HIS A 99 -12.04 -21.33 0.38
C HIS A 99 -13.03 -21.45 1.54
N GLN A 100 -13.74 -20.37 1.90
CA GLN A 100 -14.73 -20.32 2.97
C GLN A 100 -16.11 -19.97 2.41
N GLU A 101 -16.54 -20.67 1.36
CA GLU A 101 -17.95 -20.75 0.97
C GLU A 101 -18.61 -21.94 1.71
N PRO A 102 -19.32 -21.73 2.83
CA PRO A 102 -20.23 -22.74 3.33
C PRO A 102 -21.38 -22.86 2.32
N GLY A 103 -21.51 -24.05 1.74
CA GLY A 103 -22.52 -24.33 0.71
C GLY A 103 -23.91 -23.84 1.09
N HIS A 104 -24.41 -22.84 0.36
CA HIS A 104 -25.81 -22.47 0.37
C HIS A 104 -26.59 -23.54 -0.40
N ARG A 105 -27.02 -24.58 0.32
CA ARG A 105 -28.02 -25.55 -0.14
C ARG A 105 -29.40 -25.07 0.33
N GLY A 106 -30.30 -24.84 -0.62
CA GLY A 106 -31.70 -24.54 -0.41
C GLY A 106 -32.38 -24.31 -1.76
#